data_AF-A0A6J7ZZ77-F1
#
_entry.id   AF-A0A6J7ZZ77-F1
#
_cell.length_a   1.000
_cell.length_b   1.000
_cell.length_c   1.000
_cell.angle_alpha   90.00
_cell.angle_beta   90.00
_cell.angle_gamma   90.00
#
_symmetry.space_group_name_H-M   'P 1'
#
loop_
_entity.id
_entity.type
_entity.pdbx_description
1 polymer ?
#
loop_
_entity_poly.entity_id
_entity_poly.type
_entity_poly.pdbx_seq_one_letter_code
_entity_poly.pdbx_strand_id
1 'polypeptide(L)'
;MVGVAILWKKEMDDKISVMVDGSNRIQVIQMETDNTPLCLINVYMPSDNKDMDNEYKDTLAQMTEIIKKYRNTHDILLCGDLNGSIHRSKTSHDPLLKKFLAENSLELNQEYPEKKTFFHHNGKSSGQIDYFFSASKDLTQYVQILDMEAENTSDHVPVIATIKEKTD
;
A
#
# COMPACT_ATOMS: atom_id res chain seq x y z
N MET A 1 -16.11 10.60 -7.37
CA MET A 1 -16.21 9.15 -7.10
C MET A 1 -14.78 8.67 -6.93
N VAL A 2 -14.46 8.02 -5.82
CA VAL A 2 -13.14 7.42 -5.57
C VAL A 2 -13.29 5.91 -5.59
N GLY A 3 -12.23 5.20 -5.99
CA GLY A 3 -12.27 3.75 -6.06
C GLY A 3 -10.86 3.18 -6.10
N VAL A 4 -10.74 1.99 -5.54
CA VAL A 4 -9.55 1.15 -5.60
C VAL A 4 -10.01 -0.22 -6.07
N ALA A 5 -9.16 -0.92 -6.82
CA ALA A 5 -9.45 -2.25 -7.33
C ALA A 5 -8.24 -3.15 -7.13
N ILE A 6 -8.50 -4.44 -7.00
CA ILE A 6 -7.47 -5.48 -7.07
C ILE A 6 -7.87 -6.36 -8.25
N LEU A 7 -6.93 -6.55 -9.17
CA LEU A 7 -7.07 -7.44 -10.30
C LEU A 7 -6.09 -8.59 -10.14
N TRP A 8 -6.53 -9.80 -10.45
CA TRP A 8 -5.69 -10.99 -10.47
C TRP A 8 -5.88 -11.74 -11.78
N LYS A 9 -4.91 -12.59 -12.08
CA LYS A 9 -5.01 -13.49 -13.22
C LYS A 9 -6.00 -14.61 -12.89
N LYS A 10 -6.73 -15.08 -13.90
CA LYS A 10 -7.70 -16.19 -13.77
C LYS A 10 -7.11 -17.47 -13.14
N GLU A 11 -5.82 -17.71 -13.34
CA GLU A 11 -5.09 -18.84 -12.74
C GLU A 11 -4.91 -18.75 -11.22
N MET A 12 -5.25 -17.62 -10.60
CA MET A 12 -5.17 -17.41 -9.14
C MET A 12 -6.56 -17.42 -8.48
N ASP A 13 -7.63 -17.67 -9.22
CA ASP A 13 -9.01 -17.48 -8.76
C ASP A 13 -9.37 -18.41 -7.59
N ASP A 14 -8.80 -19.62 -7.59
CA ASP A 14 -8.96 -20.61 -6.52
C ASP A 14 -8.11 -20.31 -5.27
N LYS A 15 -7.10 -19.44 -5.40
CA LYS A 15 -6.24 -19.01 -4.31
C LYS A 15 -6.65 -17.68 -3.69
N ILE A 16 -7.61 -16.96 -4.27
CA ILE A 16 -7.97 -15.62 -3.84
C ILE A 16 -9.39 -15.61 -3.29
N SER A 17 -9.55 -15.04 -2.09
CA SER A 17 -10.85 -14.76 -1.49
C SER A 17 -10.99 -13.27 -1.21
N VAL A 18 -12.06 -12.66 -1.73
CA VAL A 18 -12.39 -11.26 -1.41
C VAL A 18 -12.89 -11.19 0.03
N MET A 19 -12.31 -10.29 0.82
CA MET A 19 -12.70 -10.10 2.21
C MET A 19 -13.77 -9.02 2.31
N VAL A 20 -14.65 -9.15 3.31
CA VAL A 20 -15.75 -8.20 3.54
C VAL A 20 -15.28 -6.88 4.18
N ASP A 21 -14.07 -6.87 4.74
CA ASP A 21 -13.49 -5.67 5.35
C ASP A 21 -13.00 -4.68 4.30
N GLY A 22 -12.99 -3.40 4.65
CA GLY A 22 -12.53 -2.32 3.79
C GLY A 22 -13.60 -1.24 3.58
N SER A 23 -13.40 -0.45 2.55
CA SER A 23 -14.25 0.69 2.19
C SER A 23 -14.14 1.01 0.71
N ASN A 24 -14.68 2.14 0.27
CA ASN A 24 -14.46 2.66 -1.08
C ASN A 24 -12.98 2.99 -1.37
N ARG A 25 -12.14 3.12 -0.34
CA ARG A 25 -10.71 3.43 -0.44
C ARG A 25 -9.80 2.28 -0.04
N ILE A 26 -10.33 1.23 0.60
CA ILE A 26 -9.57 0.08 1.06
C ILE A 26 -10.21 -1.17 0.48
N GLN A 27 -9.44 -1.97 -0.25
CA GLN A 27 -9.85 -3.31 -0.68
C GLN A 27 -8.92 -4.33 -0.03
N VAL A 28 -9.52 -5.41 0.46
CA VAL A 28 -8.77 -6.46 1.16
C VAL A 28 -9.09 -7.79 0.49
N ILE A 29 -8.04 -8.53 0.15
CA ILE A 29 -8.15 -9.92 -0.27
C ILE A 29 -7.28 -10.80 0.62
N GLN A 30 -7.71 -12.05 0.77
CA GLN A 30 -6.88 -13.13 1.24
C GLN A 30 -6.32 -13.86 0.01
N MET A 31 -5.02 -14.14 0.04
CA MET A 31 -4.37 -15.03 -0.91
C MET A 31 -3.83 -16.25 -0.15
N GLU A 32 -4.27 -17.44 -0.53
CA GLU A 32 -3.74 -18.69 -0.02
C GLU A 32 -2.28 -18.82 -0.42
N THR A 33 -1.43 -19.13 0.55
CA THR A 33 -0.03 -19.52 0.35
C THR A 33 0.17 -20.89 0.99
N ASP A 34 1.29 -21.54 0.70
CA ASP A 34 1.57 -22.88 1.24
C ASP A 34 1.63 -22.93 2.78
N ASN A 35 1.94 -21.80 3.43
CA ASN A 35 2.24 -21.73 4.87
C ASN A 35 1.25 -20.87 5.66
N THR A 36 1.23 -19.57 5.38
CA THR A 36 0.38 -18.60 6.11
C THR A 36 -0.34 -17.74 5.09
N PRO A 37 -1.67 -17.70 5.07
CA PRO A 37 -2.40 -16.90 4.11
C PRO A 37 -1.96 -15.42 4.16
N LEU A 38 -1.88 -14.79 3.01
CA LEU A 38 -1.52 -13.39 2.88
C LEU A 38 -2.80 -12.55 2.94
N CYS A 39 -2.83 -11.57 3.83
CA CYS A 39 -3.81 -10.48 3.81
C CYS A 39 -3.22 -9.30 3.05
N LEU A 40 -3.70 -9.10 1.81
CA LEU A 40 -3.32 -7.98 0.96
C LEU A 40 -4.33 -6.85 1.13
N ILE A 41 -3.84 -5.71 1.62
CA ILE A 41 -4.62 -4.48 1.80
C ILE A 41 -4.16 -3.49 0.72
N ASN A 42 -5.01 -3.20 -0.26
CA ASN A 42 -4.77 -2.14 -1.25
C ASN A 42 -5.55 -0.89 -0.86
N VAL A 43 -4.87 0.26 -0.79
CA VAL A 43 -5.48 1.52 -0.35
C VAL A 43 -5.24 2.67 -1.33
N TYR A 44 -6.24 3.54 -1.44
CA TYR A 44 -6.12 4.86 -2.05
C TYR A 44 -6.44 5.96 -1.03
N MET A 45 -5.39 6.44 -0.36
CA MET A 45 -5.52 7.39 0.74
C MET A 45 -5.98 8.77 0.26
N PRO A 46 -6.73 9.54 1.09
CA PRO A 46 -7.09 10.91 0.76
C PRO A 46 -5.84 11.80 0.51
N SER A 47 -5.91 12.68 -0.49
CA SER A 47 -4.85 13.62 -0.83
C SER A 47 -4.66 14.71 0.24
N ASP A 48 -3.48 15.34 0.29
CA ASP A 48 -3.16 16.46 1.18
C ASP A 48 -3.98 17.73 0.84
N ASN A 49 -5.21 17.76 1.33
CA ASN A 49 -6.11 18.91 1.36
C ASN A 49 -6.70 18.98 2.78
N LYS A 50 -6.85 20.19 3.35
CA LYS A 50 -7.33 20.39 4.73
C LYS A 50 -8.66 19.72 5.02
N ASP A 51 -9.54 19.64 4.02
CA ASP A 51 -10.85 18.99 4.16
C ASP A 51 -10.74 17.45 4.28
N MET A 52 -9.60 16.88 3.89
CA MET A 52 -9.33 15.45 3.81
C MET A 52 -8.52 14.92 5.00
N ASP A 53 -7.98 15.78 5.86
CA ASP A 53 -7.16 15.37 7.03
C ASP A 53 -7.90 14.41 7.97
N ASN A 54 -9.21 14.61 8.16
CA ASN A 54 -10.03 13.73 9.00
C ASN A 54 -10.27 12.39 8.29
N GLU A 55 -10.62 12.41 7.01
CA GLU A 55 -10.80 11.19 6.21
C GLU A 55 -9.51 10.36 6.15
N TYR A 56 -8.36 11.03 6.10
CA TYR A 56 -7.05 10.37 6.14
C TYR A 56 -6.85 9.61 7.46
N LYS A 57 -7.11 10.26 8.59
CA LYS A 57 -7.03 9.62 9.92
C LYS A 57 -8.03 8.48 10.09
N ASP A 58 -9.25 8.66 9.61
CA ASP A 58 -10.29 7.63 9.65
C ASP A 58 -9.89 6.41 8.80
N THR A 59 -9.27 6.64 7.64
CA THR A 59 -8.74 5.57 6.78
C THR A 59 -7.58 4.82 7.46
N LEU A 60 -6.65 5.53 8.11
CA LEU A 60 -5.59 4.90 8.92
C LEU A 60 -6.17 4.07 10.09
N ALA A 61 -7.20 4.56 10.75
CA ALA A 61 -7.87 3.86 11.84
C ALA A 61 -8.54 2.57 11.34
N GLN A 62 -9.25 2.62 10.20
CA GLN A 62 -9.83 1.44 9.56
C GLN A 62 -8.75 0.40 9.21
N MET A 63 -7.64 0.83 8.59
CA MET A 63 -6.54 -0.09 8.28
C MET A 63 -5.93 -0.71 9.54
N THR A 64 -5.82 0.05 10.63
CA THR A 64 -5.32 -0.46 11.92
C THR A 64 -6.21 -1.57 12.46
N GLU A 65 -7.53 -1.43 12.38
CA GLU A 65 -8.46 -2.47 12.83
C GLU A 65 -8.40 -3.73 11.94
N ILE A 66 -8.25 -3.56 10.62
CA ILE A 66 -8.04 -4.68 9.68
C ILE A 66 -6.74 -5.42 10.02
N ILE A 67 -5.64 -4.70 10.21
CA ILE A 67 -4.34 -5.29 10.56
C ILE A 67 -4.44 -6.04 11.89
N LYS A 68 -5.05 -5.44 12.92
CA LYS A 68 -5.25 -6.10 14.23
C LYS A 68 -6.07 -7.38 14.13
N LYS A 69 -7.08 -7.40 13.27
CA LYS A 69 -7.94 -8.57 13.05
C LYS A 69 -7.17 -9.74 12.45
N TYR A 70 -6.24 -9.49 11.52
CA TYR A 70 -5.59 -10.54 10.73
C TYR A 70 -4.14 -10.85 11.10
N ARG A 71 -3.44 -9.98 11.84
CA ARG A 71 -2.00 -10.12 12.17
C ARG A 71 -1.57 -11.42 12.87
N ASN A 72 -2.51 -12.17 13.45
CA ASN A 72 -2.20 -13.42 14.15
C ASN A 72 -2.45 -14.67 13.29
N THR A 73 -3.12 -14.50 12.15
CA THR A 73 -3.53 -15.60 11.25
C THR A 73 -3.00 -15.42 9.83
N HIS A 74 -2.51 -14.23 9.49
CA HIS A 74 -2.08 -13.85 8.16
C HIS A 74 -0.75 -13.13 8.19
N ASP A 75 0.03 -13.32 7.13
CA ASP A 75 1.06 -12.35 6.78
C ASP A 75 0.38 -11.09 6.22
N ILE A 76 0.84 -9.91 6.62
CA ILE A 76 0.22 -8.62 6.25
C ILE A 76 1.07 -7.93 5.19
N LEU A 77 0.43 -7.58 4.07
CA LEU A 77 1.00 -6.71 3.02
C LEU A 77 0.04 -5.55 2.74
N LEU A 78 0.52 -4.34 2.97
CA LEU A 78 -0.17 -3.08 2.66
C LEU A 78 0.44 -2.48 1.39
N CYS A 79 -0.39 -2.09 0.43
CA CYS A 79 0.07 -1.39 -0.76
C CYS A 79 -0.89 -0.31 -1.26
N GLY A 80 -0.42 0.51 -2.19
CA GLY A 80 -1.22 1.50 -2.89
C GLY A 80 -0.66 2.92 -2.74
N ASP A 81 -1.47 3.90 -3.13
CA ASP A 81 -1.15 5.33 -2.99
C ASP A 81 -1.52 5.79 -1.58
N LEU A 82 -0.50 6.07 -0.78
CA LEU A 82 -0.67 6.46 0.60
C LEU A 82 -0.85 7.98 0.78
N ASN A 83 -0.69 8.78 -0.28
CA ASN A 83 -0.75 10.25 -0.22
C ASN A 83 0.05 10.89 0.93
N GLY A 84 1.08 10.17 1.39
CA GLY A 84 1.98 10.50 2.48
C GLY A 84 3.32 9.84 2.18
N SER A 85 4.41 10.43 2.67
CA SER A 85 5.75 9.93 2.38
C SER A 85 6.56 9.73 3.64
N ILE A 86 7.33 8.65 3.67
CA ILE A 86 8.26 8.37 4.77
C ILE A 86 9.60 9.11 4.62
N HIS A 87 9.95 9.54 3.40
CA HIS A 87 11.21 10.25 3.10
C HIS A 87 11.09 11.77 3.28
N ARG A 88 9.88 12.29 3.49
CA ARG A 88 9.62 13.72 3.71
C ARG A 88 8.88 13.95 5.03
N SER A 89 8.82 15.21 5.45
CA SER A 89 8.05 15.66 6.62
C SER A 89 7.46 17.04 6.33
N LYS A 90 6.81 17.20 5.18
CA LYS A 90 6.33 18.50 4.66
C LYS A 90 4.80 18.65 4.75
N THR A 91 4.07 17.56 4.72
CA THR A 91 2.60 17.51 4.74
C THR A 91 2.09 17.10 6.12
N SER A 92 0.81 17.36 6.42
CA SER A 92 0.15 16.85 7.64
C SER A 92 0.11 15.32 7.66
N HIS A 93 0.07 14.68 6.49
CA HIS A 93 -0.06 13.23 6.30
C HIS A 93 1.23 12.46 6.59
N ASP A 94 2.41 13.02 6.27
CA ASP A 94 3.69 12.34 6.46
C ASP A 94 3.94 11.87 7.90
N PRO A 95 3.80 12.71 8.96
CA PRO A 95 4.00 12.26 10.33
C PRO A 95 2.92 11.26 10.78
N LEU A 96 1.69 11.38 10.29
CA LEU A 96 0.61 10.44 10.60
C LEU A 96 0.91 9.06 10.00
N LEU A 97 1.37 9.01 8.76
CA LEU A 97 1.77 7.77 8.09
C LEU A 97 2.91 7.10 8.85
N LYS A 98 3.99 7.84 9.15
CA LYS A 98 5.14 7.30 9.91
C LYS A 98 4.73 6.70 11.24
N LYS A 99 3.83 7.40 11.96
CA LYS A 99 3.28 6.90 13.23
C LYS A 99 2.49 5.62 13.03
N PHE A 100 1.56 5.59 12.07
CA PHE A 100 0.76 4.41 11.74
C PHE A 100 1.62 3.19 11.40
N LEU A 101 2.66 3.37 10.58
CA LEU A 101 3.58 2.30 10.20
C LEU A 101 4.31 1.73 11.41
N ALA A 102 4.83 2.60 12.29
CA ALA A 102 5.52 2.18 13.51
C ALA A 102 4.58 1.43 14.47
N GLU A 103 3.36 1.93 14.69
CA GLU A 103 2.37 1.31 15.60
C GLU A 103 1.89 -0.06 15.10
N ASN A 104 1.89 -0.29 13.79
CA ASN A 104 1.47 -1.54 13.17
C ASN A 104 2.64 -2.44 12.74
N SER A 105 3.88 -2.08 13.10
CA SER A 105 5.10 -2.82 12.74
C SER A 105 5.22 -3.08 11.23
N LEU A 106 4.80 -2.11 10.42
CA LEU A 106 4.87 -2.17 8.96
C LEU A 106 6.17 -1.52 8.48
N GLU A 107 6.95 -2.28 7.71
CA GLU A 107 8.26 -1.85 7.24
C GLU A 107 8.40 -2.04 5.73
N LEU A 108 9.30 -1.26 5.12
CA LEU A 108 9.73 -1.50 3.74
C LEU A 108 10.72 -2.68 3.70
N ASN A 109 10.81 -3.33 2.55
CA ASN A 109 11.95 -4.18 2.22
C ASN A 109 13.27 -3.38 2.36
N GLN A 110 14.36 -4.05 2.75
CA GLN A 110 15.65 -3.39 2.98
C GLN A 110 16.23 -2.71 1.72
N GLU A 111 15.97 -3.28 0.54
CA GLU A 111 16.44 -2.79 -0.76
C GLU A 111 15.38 -1.96 -1.49
N TYR A 112 14.39 -1.42 -0.77
CA TYR A 112 13.34 -0.61 -1.37
C TYR A 112 13.92 0.65 -2.02
N PRO A 113 13.69 0.90 -3.32
CA PRO A 113 14.26 2.05 -4.00
C PRO A 113 13.63 3.37 -3.49
N GLU A 114 14.47 4.35 -3.17
CA GLU A 114 14.04 5.72 -2.96
C GLU A 114 13.93 6.41 -4.33
N LYS A 115 12.72 6.41 -4.89
CA LYS A 115 12.41 7.00 -6.20
C LYS A 115 11.01 7.57 -6.20
N LYS A 116 10.85 8.74 -6.83
CA LYS A 116 9.55 9.41 -6.93
C LYS A 116 8.56 8.54 -7.70
N THR A 117 7.36 8.40 -7.15
CA THR A 117 6.26 7.65 -7.76
C THR A 117 5.17 8.56 -8.30
N PHE A 118 5.09 9.81 -7.84
CA PHE A 118 4.14 10.82 -8.26
C PHE A 118 4.84 12.06 -8.81
N PHE A 119 4.29 12.61 -9.90
CA PHE A 119 4.77 13.80 -10.60
C PHE A 119 3.60 14.69 -11.00
N HIS A 120 3.33 15.74 -10.23
CA HIS A 120 2.24 16.65 -10.53
C HIS A 120 2.39 17.23 -11.94
N HIS A 121 1.28 17.29 -12.69
CA HIS A 121 1.24 17.77 -14.08
C HIS A 121 1.82 19.19 -14.32
N ASN A 122 2.00 19.99 -13.26
CA ASN A 122 2.55 21.34 -13.35
C ASN A 122 4.08 21.37 -13.21
N GLY A 123 4.71 20.21 -12.98
CA GLY A 123 6.15 20.05 -12.79
C GLY A 123 6.70 20.58 -11.46
N LYS A 124 5.85 21.10 -10.57
CA LYS A 124 6.26 21.79 -9.34
C LYS A 124 6.28 20.90 -8.10
N SER A 125 5.58 19.77 -8.13
CA SER A 125 5.53 18.82 -7.02
C SER A 125 5.77 17.40 -7.50
N SER A 126 6.52 16.65 -6.71
CA SER A 126 6.74 15.22 -6.93
C SER A 126 7.11 14.58 -5.60
N GLY A 127 6.86 13.28 -5.48
CA GLY A 127 7.17 12.55 -4.26
C GLY A 127 7.06 11.05 -4.47
N GLN A 128 7.59 10.31 -3.51
CA GLN A 128 7.30 8.89 -3.38
C GLN A 128 6.15 8.78 -2.38
N ILE A 129 5.00 8.33 -2.88
CA ILE A 129 3.75 8.17 -2.10
C ILE A 129 3.08 6.82 -2.32
N ASP A 130 3.57 6.04 -3.29
CA ASP A 130 3.09 4.71 -3.62
C ASP A 130 4.07 3.67 -3.04
N TYR A 131 3.54 2.76 -2.24
CA TYR A 131 4.39 1.86 -1.44
C TYR A 131 3.87 0.42 -1.38
N PHE A 132 4.77 -0.49 -1.02
CA PHE A 132 4.48 -1.80 -0.44
C PHE A 132 5.14 -1.88 0.95
N PHE A 133 4.34 -2.07 1.98
CA PHE A 133 4.80 -2.28 3.36
C PHE A 133 4.37 -3.66 3.85
N SER A 134 5.23 -4.34 4.60
CA SER A 134 4.93 -5.64 5.16
C SER A 134 5.20 -5.70 6.66
N ALA A 135 4.39 -6.46 7.39
CA ALA A 135 4.64 -6.74 8.81
C ALA A 135 5.79 -7.76 9.02
N SER A 136 6.18 -8.47 7.97
CA SER A 136 7.27 -9.44 7.96
C SER A 136 8.32 -9.01 6.94
N LYS A 137 9.56 -8.79 7.40
CA LYS A 137 10.67 -8.26 6.58
C LYS A 137 10.99 -9.08 5.32
N ASP A 138 10.69 -10.38 5.36
CA ASP A 138 11.03 -11.31 4.29
C ASP A 138 9.88 -11.55 3.29
N LEU A 139 8.71 -10.92 3.51
CA LEU A 139 7.54 -11.13 2.66
C LEU A 139 7.73 -10.50 1.28
N THR A 140 8.25 -9.28 1.23
CA THR A 140 8.57 -8.60 -0.02
C THR A 140 10.03 -8.82 -0.34
N GLN A 141 10.33 -9.52 -1.43
CA GLN A 141 11.71 -9.84 -1.84
C GLN A 141 12.38 -8.70 -2.58
N TYR A 142 11.65 -8.14 -3.52
CA TYR A 142 12.18 -7.17 -4.49
C TYR A 142 11.10 -6.16 -4.80
N VAL A 143 11.50 -4.89 -4.88
CA VAL A 143 10.62 -3.81 -5.31
C VAL A 143 11.30 -2.98 -6.38
N GLN A 144 10.57 -2.71 -7.45
CA GLN A 144 10.99 -1.87 -8.55
C GLN A 144 9.99 -0.73 -8.75
N ILE A 145 10.51 0.49 -8.93
CA ILE A 145 9.72 1.64 -9.34
C ILE A 145 10.05 1.91 -10.81
N LEU A 146 9.06 1.72 -11.68
CA LEU A 146 9.24 1.92 -13.12
C LEU A 146 9.50 3.40 -13.45
N ASP A 147 10.12 3.64 -14.60
CA ASP A 147 10.15 4.99 -15.17
C ASP A 147 8.82 5.30 -15.87
N MET A 148 8.52 6.60 -16.02
CA MET A 148 7.35 7.02 -16.79
C MET A 148 7.46 6.50 -18.22
N GLU A 149 6.51 5.67 -18.65
CA GLU A 149 6.26 5.49 -20.08
C GLU A 149 5.40 6.66 -20.57
N ALA A 150 5.83 7.29 -21.66
CA ALA A 150 5.37 8.59 -22.16
C ALA A 150 3.96 8.59 -22.79
N GLU A 151 3.06 7.69 -22.37
CA GLU A 151 1.72 7.56 -22.95
C GLU A 151 0.62 8.34 -22.19
N ASN A 152 0.97 9.24 -21.26
CA ASN A 152 0.03 10.17 -20.59
C ASN A 152 -1.14 9.48 -19.83
N THR A 153 -0.94 8.25 -19.35
CA THR A 153 -2.01 7.48 -18.69
C THR A 153 -2.22 7.85 -17.23
N SER A 154 -1.22 8.43 -16.55
CA SER A 154 -1.26 8.81 -15.13
C SER A 154 -0.12 9.79 -14.78
N ASP A 155 -0.28 10.54 -13.69
CA ASP A 155 0.78 11.30 -13.02
C ASP A 155 1.54 10.47 -11.96
N HIS A 156 1.19 9.19 -11.81
CA HIS A 156 1.92 8.20 -11.03
C HIS A 156 2.67 7.19 -11.94
N VAL A 157 3.79 6.68 -11.45
CA VAL A 157 4.50 5.54 -12.07
C VAL A 157 4.25 4.24 -11.30
N PRO A 158 4.15 3.10 -12.00
CA PRO A 158 3.93 1.82 -11.33
C PRO A 158 5.05 1.42 -10.38
N VAL A 159 4.64 0.84 -9.25
CA VAL A 159 5.51 0.15 -8.29
C VAL A 159 5.22 -1.34 -8.36
N ILE A 160 6.26 -2.14 -8.59
CA ILE A 160 6.16 -3.60 -8.73
C ILE A 160 6.86 -4.23 -7.54
N ALA A 161 6.17 -5.17 -6.88
CA ALA A 161 6.75 -5.97 -5.81
C ALA A 161 6.69 -7.46 -6.15
N THR A 162 7.79 -8.17 -5.90
CA THR A 162 7.82 -9.65 -5.88
C THR A 162 7.66 -10.12 -4.44
N ILE A 163 6.63 -10.92 -4.20
CA ILE A 163 6.30 -11.46 -2.89
C ILE A 163 6.85 -12.88 -2.80
N LYS A 164 7.53 -13.21 -1.71
CA LYS A 164 8.02 -14.56 -1.43
C LYS A 164 7.01 -15.31 -0.59
N GLU A 165 6.64 -16.51 -1.04
CA GLU A 165 6.02 -17.49 -0.15
C GLU A 165 7.08 -17.99 0.83
N LYS A 166 6.83 -17.87 2.14
CA LYS A 166 7.70 -18.49 3.14
C LYS A 166 7.70 -19.99 2.88
N THR A 167 8.87 -20.55 2.57
CA THR A 167 9.12 -21.99 2.60
C THR A 167 9.90 -22.26 3.90
N ASP A 168 9.43 -23.21 4.70
CA ASP A 168 10.09 -23.64 5.94
C ASP A 168 11.54 -24.11 5.73
#